data_AF-K4AGM7-F1
#
_entry.id   AF-K4AGM7-F1
#
_cell.length_a   1.000
_cell.length_b   1.000
_cell.length_c   1.000
_cell.angle_alpha   90.00
_cell.angle_beta   90.00
_cell.angle_gamma   90.00
#
_symmetry.space_group_name_H-M   'P 1'
#
loop_
_entity.id
_entity.type
_entity.pdbx_description
1 polymer ?
#
loop_
_entity_poly.entity_id
_entity_poly.type
_entity_poly.pdbx_seq_one_letter_code
_entity_poly.pdbx_strand_id
1 'polypeptide(L)'
;MDAFVFPQGSQGCSRKCESSFCAVPPLLRYGKYCGILYSGCPGEKPCDALDACCMVHDHCVDTHNNDYLNTRCNENLLSCLDSVSPAGPTFPGNECDVGQTTSVIRGVIETAVLAGKILHKRDDGQ
;
A
#
# COMPACT_ATOMS: atom_id res chain seq x y z
N MET A 1 -1.53 -4.89 -35.58
CA MET A 1 -1.66 -6.05 -34.67
C MET A 1 -1.46 -5.52 -33.27
N ASP A 2 -2.53 -5.03 -32.66
CA ASP A 2 -2.56 -4.48 -31.32
C ASP A 2 -2.80 -5.61 -30.31
N ALA A 3 -1.81 -5.86 -29.46
CA ALA A 3 -1.94 -6.74 -28.30
C ALA A 3 -1.17 -6.09 -27.14
N PHE A 4 -1.85 -5.97 -25.99
CA PHE A 4 -1.47 -5.23 -24.76
C PHE A 4 -1.91 -3.77 -24.68
N VAL A 5 -3.21 -3.53 -24.92
CA VAL A 5 -3.96 -2.50 -24.21
C VAL A 5 -4.77 -3.21 -23.12
N PHE A 6 -4.37 -3.08 -21.85
CA PHE A 6 -5.25 -3.42 -20.73
C PHE A 6 -6.48 -2.51 -20.79
N PRO A 7 -7.71 -3.00 -20.54
CA PRO A 7 -8.90 -2.17 -20.68
C PRO A 7 -8.88 -1.04 -19.65
N GLN A 8 -8.57 0.17 -20.09
CA GLN A 8 -8.80 1.38 -19.31
C GLN A 8 -10.31 1.69 -19.32
N GLY A 9 -10.98 1.36 -18.21
CA GLY A 9 -12.38 1.70 -18.00
C GLY A 9 -12.99 1.07 -16.74
N SER A 10 -12.88 1.73 -15.58
CA SER A 10 -13.74 1.55 -14.39
C SER A 10 -13.79 0.20 -13.64
N GLN A 11 -13.03 -0.83 -14.00
CA GLN A 11 -13.04 -2.12 -13.28
C GLN A 11 -11.61 -2.61 -12.95
N GLY A 12 -11.06 -2.20 -11.81
CA GLY A 12 -9.74 -2.65 -11.34
C GLY A 12 -9.07 -1.77 -10.28
N CYS A 13 -9.63 -0.61 -9.97
CA CYS A 13 -9.12 0.33 -8.95
C CYS A 13 -10.27 0.85 -8.07
N SER A 14 -9.95 1.31 -6.87
CA SER A 14 -10.93 1.78 -5.88
C SER A 14 -11.23 3.28 -6.03
N ARG A 15 -12.50 3.64 -5.80
CA ARG A 15 -12.95 5.04 -5.59
C ARG A 15 -13.62 5.23 -4.23
N LYS A 16 -13.63 4.18 -3.40
CA LYS A 16 -14.36 4.15 -2.14
C LYS A 16 -13.38 3.92 -0.99
N CYS A 17 -13.59 4.63 0.11
CA CYS A 17 -12.88 4.37 1.34
C CYS A 17 -13.44 3.09 1.96
N GLU A 18 -12.68 2.00 1.87
CA GLU A 18 -13.03 0.72 2.49
C GLU A 18 -12.40 0.61 3.89
N SER A 19 -13.00 -0.20 4.75
CA SER A 19 -12.49 -0.50 6.09
C SER A 19 -12.80 -1.96 6.42
N SER A 20 -12.25 -2.88 5.65
CA SER A 20 -12.58 -4.32 5.72
C SER A 20 -11.33 -5.15 6.02
N PHE A 21 -11.53 -6.25 6.77
CA PHE A 21 -10.46 -7.17 7.13
C PHE A 21 -9.26 -6.49 7.84
N CYS A 22 -9.53 -5.53 8.72
CA CYS A 22 -8.56 -4.60 9.33
C CYS A 22 -7.32 -5.26 9.98
N ALA A 23 -7.45 -6.52 10.43
CA ALA A 23 -6.39 -7.28 11.08
C ALA A 23 -5.92 -8.51 10.28
N VAL A 24 -6.36 -8.68 9.03
CA VAL A 24 -6.04 -9.84 8.20
C VAL A 24 -5.25 -9.36 6.97
N PRO A 25 -3.91 -9.25 7.06
CA PRO A 25 -3.11 -8.60 6.03
C PRO A 25 -3.35 -9.09 4.58
N PRO A 26 -3.54 -10.40 4.30
CA PRO A 26 -3.85 -10.88 2.94
C PRO A 26 -5.17 -10.36 2.35
N LEU A 27 -6.12 -9.95 3.19
CA LEU A 27 -7.47 -9.52 2.78
C LEU A 27 -7.76 -8.06 3.11
N LEU A 28 -6.86 -7.40 3.86
CA LEU A 28 -7.01 -6.03 4.34
C LEU A 28 -7.25 -5.07 3.18
N ARG A 29 -8.33 -4.29 3.29
CA ARG A 29 -8.59 -3.13 2.44
C ARG A 29 -8.97 -1.95 3.32
N TYR A 30 -8.10 -0.97 3.38
CA TYR A 30 -8.26 0.26 4.13
C TYR A 30 -8.12 1.46 3.20
N GLY A 31 -9.06 2.41 3.30
CA GLY A 31 -9.12 3.55 2.40
C GLY A 31 -9.24 3.10 0.95
N LYS A 32 -8.53 3.78 0.04
CA LYS A 32 -8.49 3.44 -1.39
C LYS A 32 -7.21 2.72 -1.80
N TYR A 33 -6.15 2.80 -1.00
CA TYR A 33 -4.79 2.42 -1.38
C TYR A 33 -4.15 1.40 -0.46
N CYS A 34 -4.60 1.22 0.79
CA CYS A 34 -3.97 0.25 1.67
C CYS A 34 -4.53 -1.16 1.46
N GLY A 35 -3.80 -2.01 0.73
CA GLY A 35 -4.08 -3.43 0.60
C GLY A 35 -3.22 -4.11 -0.46
N ILE A 36 -3.08 -5.44 -0.38
CA ILE A 36 -2.34 -6.21 -1.39
C ILE A 36 -3.16 -6.27 -2.68
N LEU A 37 -2.54 -5.90 -3.81
CA LEU A 37 -3.19 -5.84 -5.14
C LEU A 37 -4.49 -5.01 -5.12
N TYR A 38 -4.52 -3.97 -4.30
CA TYR A 38 -5.64 -3.07 -4.12
C TYR A 38 -5.11 -1.64 -4.13
N SER A 39 -5.57 -0.81 -5.06
CA SER A 39 -5.14 0.57 -5.18
C SER A 39 -6.25 1.48 -5.69
N GLY A 40 -6.11 2.79 -5.48
CA GLY A 40 -7.07 3.80 -5.87
C GLY A 40 -6.97 4.16 -7.34
N CYS A 41 -8.08 4.64 -7.92
CA CYS A 41 -8.10 5.07 -9.31
C CYS A 41 -7.28 6.36 -9.53
N PRO A 42 -6.78 6.59 -10.76
CA PRO A 42 -6.10 7.84 -11.09
C PRO A 42 -6.95 9.07 -10.73
N GLY A 43 -6.35 10.02 -10.02
CA GLY A 43 -6.98 11.26 -9.58
C GLY A 43 -7.81 11.17 -8.29
N GLU A 44 -8.00 9.98 -7.73
CA GLU A 44 -8.61 9.83 -6.41
C GLU A 44 -7.71 10.41 -5.31
N LYS A 45 -8.31 11.09 -4.34
CA LYS A 45 -7.61 11.53 -3.13
C LYS A 45 -7.63 10.41 -2.09
N PRO A 46 -6.57 10.28 -1.27
CA PRO A 46 -6.56 9.35 -0.16
C PRO A 46 -7.61 9.75 0.88
N CYS A 47 -8.11 8.76 1.59
CA CYS A 47 -9.18 8.92 2.57
C CYS A 47 -8.69 9.54 3.89
N ASP A 48 -7.44 9.31 4.28
CA ASP A 48 -6.77 9.91 5.42
C ASP A 48 -5.23 9.82 5.29
N ALA A 49 -4.51 10.08 6.39
CA ALA A 49 -3.05 10.05 6.41
C ALA A 49 -2.45 8.65 6.20
N LEU A 50 -3.08 7.59 6.74
CA LEU A 50 -2.62 6.22 6.53
C LEU A 50 -2.79 5.83 5.07
N ASP A 51 -3.97 6.12 4.50
CA ASP A 51 -4.25 5.88 3.08
C ASP A 51 -3.33 6.68 2.15
N ALA A 52 -2.91 7.88 2.56
CA ALA A 52 -1.94 8.67 1.82
C ALA A 52 -0.55 8.02 1.78
N CYS A 53 -0.12 7.39 2.88
CA CYS A 53 1.13 6.61 2.89
C CYS A 53 1.08 5.46 1.87
N CYS A 54 -0.03 4.72 1.85
CA CYS A 54 -0.22 3.62 0.90
C CYS A 54 -0.29 4.10 -0.56
N MET A 55 -0.94 5.24 -0.83
CA MET A 55 -0.97 5.84 -2.17
C MET A 55 0.44 6.12 -2.72
N VAL A 56 1.32 6.67 -1.87
CA VAL A 56 2.71 6.95 -2.26
C VAL A 56 3.49 5.64 -2.49
N HIS A 57 3.27 4.63 -1.67
CA HIS A 57 3.89 3.31 -1.80
C HIS A 57 3.46 2.62 -3.10
N ASP A 58 2.16 2.56 -3.40
CA ASP A 58 1.62 1.95 -4.62
C ASP A 58 2.23 2.58 -5.88
N HIS A 59 2.26 3.91 -5.94
CA HIS A 59 2.86 4.62 -7.06
C HIS A 59 4.38 4.39 -7.14
N CYS A 60 5.07 4.28 -6.00
CA CYS A 60 6.49 3.93 -5.97
C CYS A 60 6.70 2.54 -6.58
N VAL A 61 5.92 1.53 -6.18
CA VAL A 61 6.01 0.16 -6.70
C VAL A 61 5.71 0.12 -8.21
N ASP A 62 4.65 0.78 -8.67
CA ASP A 62 4.28 0.85 -10.11
C ASP A 62 5.43 1.43 -10.96
N THR A 63 6.05 2.52 -10.48
CA THR A 63 7.19 3.16 -11.16
C THR A 63 8.52 2.40 -11.05
N HIS A 64 8.59 1.35 -10.21
CA HIS A 64 9.74 0.46 -10.07
C HIS A 64 9.39 -0.95 -10.56
N ASN A 65 8.77 -1.05 -11.74
CA ASN A 65 8.50 -2.32 -12.44
C ASN A 65 7.59 -3.28 -11.65
N ASN A 66 6.69 -2.75 -10.82
CA ASN A 66 5.85 -3.55 -9.92
C ASN A 66 6.65 -4.38 -8.90
N ASP A 67 7.86 -3.96 -8.55
CA ASP A 67 8.67 -4.60 -7.52
C ASP A 67 8.17 -4.26 -6.11
N TYR A 68 7.30 -5.11 -5.58
CA TYR A 68 6.82 -5.00 -4.19
C TYR A 68 7.91 -5.21 -3.13
N LEU A 69 9.08 -5.76 -3.50
CA LEU A 69 10.23 -5.92 -2.61
C LEU A 69 11.24 -4.79 -2.74
N ASN A 70 10.94 -3.75 -3.52
CA ASN A 70 11.77 -2.57 -3.65
C ASN A 70 12.00 -1.95 -2.27
N THR A 71 13.24 -2.00 -1.78
CA THR A 71 13.56 -1.61 -0.41
C THR A 71 13.32 -0.13 -0.18
N ARG A 72 13.53 0.72 -1.19
CA ARG A 72 13.29 2.17 -1.09
C ARG A 72 11.80 2.47 -0.92
N CYS A 73 10.93 1.84 -1.71
CA CYS A 73 9.49 2.02 -1.56
C CYS A 73 9.00 1.58 -0.18
N ASN A 74 9.45 0.41 0.28
CA ASN A 74 9.05 -0.15 1.57
C ASN A 74 9.60 0.64 2.77
N GLU A 75 10.86 1.08 2.75
CA GLU A 75 11.44 1.92 3.82
C GLU A 75 10.78 3.29 3.91
N ASN A 76 10.46 3.91 2.76
CA ASN A 76 9.71 5.16 2.74
C ASN A 76 8.30 5.00 3.34
N LEU A 77 7.64 3.86 3.06
CA LEU A 77 6.35 3.54 3.67
C LEU A 77 6.50 3.43 5.19
N LEU A 78 7.50 2.71 5.71
CA LEU A 78 7.73 2.61 7.16
C LEU A 78 7.90 3.98 7.82
N SER A 79 8.73 4.86 7.23
CA SER A 79 8.90 6.24 7.73
C SER A 79 7.61 7.06 7.68
N CYS A 80 6.77 6.85 6.66
CA CYS A 80 5.46 7.50 6.59
C CYS A 80 4.53 7.00 7.71
N LEU A 81 4.49 5.69 7.96
CA LEU A 81 3.68 5.09 9.02
C LEU A 81 4.09 5.56 10.43
N ASP A 82 5.37 5.89 10.67
CA ASP A 82 5.84 6.49 11.93
C ASP A 82 5.19 7.86 12.22
N SER A 83 4.76 8.56 11.17
CA SER A 83 4.16 9.89 11.27
C SER A 83 2.62 9.87 11.33
N VAL A 84 2.00 8.70 11.17
CA VAL A 84 0.55 8.54 11.27
C VAL A 84 0.14 8.58 12.74
N SER A 85 -0.68 9.58 13.10
CA SER A 85 -1.25 9.67 14.45
C SER A 85 -2.32 8.59 14.65
N PRO A 86 -2.18 7.66 15.63
CA PRO A 86 -3.19 6.63 15.88
C PRO A 86 -4.56 7.19 16.31
N ALA A 87 -4.56 8.37 16.93
CA ALA A 87 -5.77 9.10 17.36
C ALA A 87 -6.12 10.26 16.40
N GLY A 88 -5.50 10.29 15.22
CA GLY A 88 -5.76 11.30 14.20
C GLY A 88 -7.16 11.18 13.60
N PRO A 89 -7.65 12.25 12.93
CA PRO A 89 -8.90 12.18 12.19
C PRO A 89 -8.78 11.16 11.05
N THR A 90 -9.87 10.40 10.84
CA THR A 90 -10.01 9.45 9.73
C THR A 90 -11.34 9.71 8.99
N PHE A 91 -11.58 8.96 7.92
CA PHE A 91 -12.76 9.12 7.07
C PHE A 91 -14.05 8.65 7.77
N PRO A 92 -15.22 9.25 7.46
CA PRO A 92 -16.49 8.85 8.04
C PRO A 92 -16.85 7.39 7.73
N GLY A 93 -17.34 6.66 8.74
CA GLY A 93 -17.75 5.26 8.59
C GLY A 93 -16.60 4.26 8.60
N ASN A 94 -15.38 4.67 8.95
CA ASN A 94 -14.26 3.76 9.16
C ASN A 94 -14.56 2.79 10.32
N GLU A 95 -14.57 1.49 10.02
CA GLU A 95 -14.77 0.41 10.99
C GLU A 95 -13.45 -0.15 11.55
N CYS A 96 -12.31 0.29 11.03
CA CYS A 96 -10.98 -0.14 11.46
C CYS A 96 -10.37 0.82 12.49
N ASP A 97 -9.63 0.26 13.46
CA ASP A 97 -8.73 1.06 14.29
C ASP A 97 -7.48 1.45 13.50
N VAL A 98 -7.19 2.75 13.40
CA VAL A 98 -6.09 3.27 12.58
C VAL A 98 -4.74 2.79 13.09
N GLY A 99 -4.53 2.77 14.41
CA GLY A 99 -3.28 2.34 15.02
C GLY A 99 -3.01 0.85 14.80
N GLN A 100 -4.02 0.00 14.99
CA GLN A 100 -3.96 -1.42 14.72
C GLN A 100 -3.67 -1.69 13.23
N THR A 101 -4.42 -1.05 12.34
CA THR A 101 -4.26 -1.22 10.88
C THR A 101 -2.85 -0.80 10.45
N THR A 102 -2.36 0.35 10.95
CA THR A 102 -0.98 0.82 10.74
C THR A 102 0.04 -0.22 11.19
N SER A 103 -0.17 -0.85 12.36
CA SER A 103 0.74 -1.85 12.92
C SER A 103 0.75 -3.14 12.11
N VAL A 104 -0.41 -3.58 11.62
CA VAL A 104 -0.54 -4.75 10.72
C VAL A 104 0.21 -4.51 9.42
N ILE A 105 0.01 -3.34 8.78
CA ILE A 105 0.71 -2.96 7.55
C ILE A 105 2.21 -2.91 7.81
N ARG A 106 2.65 -2.25 8.89
CA ARG A 106 4.07 -2.16 9.27
C ARG A 106 4.74 -3.54 9.33
N GLY A 107 4.13 -4.51 10.01
CA GLY A 107 4.73 -5.86 10.14
C GLY A 107 4.95 -6.56 8.78
N VAL A 108 4.02 -6.39 7.84
CA VAL A 108 4.19 -6.91 6.46
C VAL A 108 5.33 -6.20 5.75
N ILE A 109 5.40 -4.87 5.84
CA ILE A 109 6.42 -4.07 5.15
C ILE A 109 7.82 -4.28 5.74
N GLU A 110 7.97 -4.43 7.05
CA GLU A 110 9.24 -4.81 7.69
C GLU A 110 9.76 -6.14 7.14
N THR A 111 8.86 -7.11 6.96
CA THR A 111 9.18 -8.41 6.35
C THR A 111 9.59 -8.25 4.88
N ALA A 112 8.89 -7.40 4.12
CA ALA A 112 9.22 -7.12 2.72
C ALA A 112 10.59 -6.44 2.56
N VAL A 113 10.94 -5.48 3.44
CA VAL A 113 12.28 -4.86 3.48
C VAL A 113 13.36 -5.91 3.73
N LEU A 114 13.14 -6.81 4.71
CA LEU A 114 14.09 -7.89 5.00
C LEU A 114 14.28 -8.81 3.79
N ALA A 115 13.17 -9.22 3.15
CA ALA A 115 13.21 -10.07 1.96
C ALA A 115 13.95 -9.39 0.78
N GLY A 116 13.63 -8.13 0.47
CA GLY A 116 14.29 -7.36 -0.59
C GLY A 116 15.80 -7.23 -0.35
N LYS A 117 16.23 -6.93 0.89
CA LYS A 117 17.65 -6.88 1.25
C LYS A 117 18.37 -8.22 1.09
N ILE A 118 17.70 -9.35 1.30
CA ILE A 118 18.28 -10.68 1.13
C ILE A 118 18.41 -11.04 -0.36
N LEU A 119 17.37 -10.78 -1.15
CA LEU A 119 17.34 -11.14 -2.56
C LEU A 119 18.29 -10.27 -3.39
N HIS A 120 18.27 -8.94 -3.23
CA HIS A 120 19.17 -8.05 -3.96
C HIS A 120 20.65 -8.28 -3.63
N LYS A 121 20.98 -8.65 -2.39
CA LYS A 121 22.35 -9.05 -2.01
C LYS A 121 22.85 -10.31 -2.72
N ARG A 122 21.95 -11.21 -3.12
CA ARG A 122 22.33 -12.44 -3.84
C ARG A 122 22.62 -12.14 -5.31
N ASP A 123 21.93 -11.16 -5.88
CA ASP A 123 22.11 -10.76 -7.28
C ASP A 123 23.41 -9.96 -7.50
N ASP A 124 23.85 -9.16 -6.52
CA ASP A 124 25.12 -8.42 -6.56
C ASP A 124 26.38 -9.29 -6.35
N GLY A 125 26.20 -10.56 -5.92
CA GLY A 125 27.26 -11.50 -5.57
C GLY A 125 27.54 -12.59 -6.60
N GLN A 126 26.96 -12.49 -7.79
CA GLN A 126 27.07 -13.46 -8.90
C GLN A 126 27.98 -12.93 -10.01
#